data_AF-A0A9W6PBM6-F1
#
_entry.id   AF-A0A9W6PBM6-F1
#
_cell.length_a   1.000
_cell.length_b   1.000
_cell.length_c   1.000
_cell.angle_alpha   90.00
_cell.angle_beta   90.00
_cell.angle_gamma   90.00
#
_symmetry.space_group_name_H-M   'P 1'
#
loop_
_entity.id
_entity.type
_entity.pdbx_description
1 polymer ?
#
loop_
_entity_poly.entity_id
_entity_poly.type
_entity_poly.pdbx_seq_one_letter_code
_entity_poly.pdbx_strand_id
1 'polypeptide(L)'
;MSSSIDFDEAFSVLFLESGWREPIGPVEALRRWKSFSEDCLDGFPWDVDDYNNDLTLRTRLAETLPRLEEEGYDAARRLAGKIEESDSRVRVVLRCESFLGFPEDRWWLRRTPIYASKDFCIEFREAYGVDIEPKSRFDDDKREIARMKAAGMSALDVLIHVRAEGWYVSTNSGLFFRAFREAFPSVRRNRKLVLGWISGEVEEPMLRSSFSEHR
;
A
#
# COMPACT_ATOMS: atom_id res chain seq x y z
N MET A 1 -10.30 0.16 34.71
CA MET A 1 -10.55 -0.46 33.38
C MET A 1 -10.94 0.67 32.44
N SER A 2 -9.97 1.28 31.76
CA SER A 2 -10.29 2.21 30.65
C SER A 2 -10.90 1.38 29.51
N SER A 3 -12.02 1.85 28.96
CA SER A 3 -12.80 1.12 27.97
C SER A 3 -12.17 1.21 26.57
N SER A 4 -12.50 0.28 25.66
CA SER A 4 -11.98 0.34 24.28
C SER A 4 -12.36 1.63 23.53
N ILE A 5 -13.46 2.28 23.91
CA ILE A 5 -13.95 3.52 23.30
C ILE A 5 -13.07 4.71 23.71
N ASP A 6 -12.62 4.72 24.97
CA ASP A 6 -11.75 5.75 25.55
C ASP A 6 -10.36 5.74 24.89
N PHE A 7 -9.80 4.55 24.61
CA PHE A 7 -8.53 4.44 23.88
C PHE A 7 -8.62 4.90 22.41
N ASP A 8 -9.66 4.50 21.67
CA ASP A 8 -9.79 4.84 20.25
C ASP A 8 -9.94 6.37 20.05
N GLU A 9 -10.67 7.02 20.94
CA GLU A 9 -10.82 8.48 20.95
C GLU A 9 -9.50 9.17 21.33
N ALA A 10 -8.88 8.78 22.44
CA ALA A 10 -7.59 9.33 22.89
C ALA A 10 -6.50 9.15 21.81
N PHE A 11 -6.43 7.98 21.19
CA PHE A 11 -5.54 7.72 20.06
C PHE A 11 -5.81 8.67 18.90
N SER A 12 -7.06 8.78 18.47
CA SER A 12 -7.44 9.61 17.32
C SER A 12 -7.11 11.09 17.53
N VAL A 13 -7.35 11.60 18.75
CA VAL A 13 -7.01 12.98 19.15
C VAL A 13 -5.50 13.19 19.14
N LEU A 14 -4.74 12.35 19.84
CA LEU A 14 -3.28 12.50 19.91
C LEU A 14 -2.60 12.31 18.55
N PHE A 15 -3.14 11.44 17.69
CA PHE A 15 -2.63 11.24 16.34
C PHE A 15 -2.86 12.47 15.46
N LEU A 16 -4.02 13.12 15.59
CA LEU A 16 -4.30 14.41 14.94
C LEU A 16 -3.36 15.51 15.45
N GLU A 17 -3.18 15.62 16.76
CA GLU A 17 -2.25 16.58 17.38
C GLU A 17 -0.80 16.39 16.96
N SER A 18 -0.39 15.15 16.65
CA SER A 18 0.93 14.86 16.11
C SER A 18 1.15 15.49 14.72
N GLY A 19 0.10 15.99 14.06
CA GLY A 19 0.17 16.63 12.75
C GLY A 19 -0.23 15.72 11.59
N TRP A 20 -0.99 14.66 11.86
CA TRP A 20 -1.69 13.91 10.82
C TRP A 20 -2.89 14.71 10.30
N ARG A 21 -3.34 14.47 9.05
CA ARG A 21 -4.31 15.37 8.39
C ARG A 21 -5.75 15.21 8.88
N GLU A 22 -6.14 13.97 9.21
CA GLU A 22 -7.52 13.61 9.56
C GLU A 22 -7.52 12.59 10.69
N PRO A 23 -8.54 12.55 11.57
CA PRO A 23 -8.63 11.53 12.60
C PRO A 23 -8.53 10.11 12.02
N ILE A 24 -7.70 9.26 12.62
CA ILE A 24 -7.52 7.86 12.25
C ILE A 24 -7.53 7.01 13.53
N GLY A 25 -8.31 5.93 13.50
CA GLY A 25 -8.36 4.99 14.62
C GLY A 25 -7.17 4.03 14.65
N PRO A 26 -6.88 3.41 15.80
CA PRO A 26 -5.73 2.52 15.98
C PRO A 26 -5.76 1.30 15.04
N VAL A 27 -6.94 0.76 14.77
CA VAL A 27 -7.12 -0.39 13.85
C VAL A 27 -6.74 -0.02 12.42
N GLU A 28 -7.17 1.15 11.96
CA GLU A 28 -6.88 1.63 10.61
C GLU A 28 -5.40 2.00 10.45
N ALA A 29 -4.79 2.63 11.45
CA ALA A 29 -3.36 2.94 11.44
C ALA A 29 -2.50 1.65 11.36
N LEU A 30 -2.84 0.64 12.16
CA LEU A 30 -2.19 -0.68 12.07
C LEU A 30 -2.38 -1.34 10.71
N ARG A 31 -3.61 -1.30 10.18
CA ARG A 31 -3.93 -1.90 8.88
C ARG A 31 -3.09 -1.27 7.78
N ARG A 32 -2.99 0.06 7.74
CA ARG A 32 -2.17 0.78 6.76
C ARG A 32 -0.69 0.42 6.87
N TRP A 33 -0.12 0.43 8.08
CA TRP A 33 1.28 0.06 8.27
C TRP A 33 1.57 -1.40 7.88
N LYS A 34 0.63 -2.31 8.17
CA LYS A 34 0.74 -3.70 7.72
C LYS A 34 0.69 -3.82 6.19
N SER A 35 -0.20 -3.08 5.52
CA SER A 35 -0.26 -3.04 4.05
C SER A 35 1.05 -2.50 3.46
N PHE A 36 1.59 -1.41 4.01
CA PHE A 36 2.92 -0.92 3.62
C PHE A 36 4.01 -1.99 3.75
N SER A 37 4.01 -2.74 4.86
CA SER A 37 4.96 -3.83 5.07
C SER A 37 4.84 -4.93 4.01
N GLU A 38 3.61 -5.28 3.61
CA GLU A 38 3.36 -6.30 2.60
C GLU A 38 3.79 -5.79 1.21
N ASP A 39 3.44 -4.55 0.88
CA ASP A 39 3.85 -3.91 -0.37
C ASP A 39 5.37 -3.76 -0.50
N CYS A 40 6.08 -3.46 0.59
CA CYS A 40 7.55 -3.44 0.58
C CYS A 40 8.13 -4.82 0.27
N LEU A 41 7.57 -5.91 0.83
CA LEU A 41 8.07 -7.26 0.58
C LEU A 41 7.91 -7.68 -0.87
N ASP A 42 6.79 -7.31 -1.50
CA ASP A 42 6.49 -7.59 -2.91
C ASP A 42 7.13 -6.60 -3.91
N GLY A 43 7.90 -5.63 -3.39
CA GLY A 43 8.52 -4.54 -4.12
C GLY A 43 7.56 -3.37 -4.27
N PHE A 44 7.81 -2.32 -3.48
CA PHE A 44 6.85 -1.24 -3.26
C PHE A 44 6.27 -0.71 -4.58
N PRO A 45 4.96 -0.87 -4.81
CA PRO A 45 4.38 -0.70 -6.14
C PRO A 45 3.92 0.74 -6.40
N TRP A 46 3.83 1.57 -5.36
CA TRP A 46 3.27 2.92 -5.40
C TRP A 46 4.34 3.98 -5.71
N ASP A 47 3.95 5.25 -5.68
CA ASP A 47 4.85 6.37 -5.96
C ASP A 47 5.61 6.85 -4.71
N VAL A 48 6.51 7.82 -4.89
CA VAL A 48 7.33 8.37 -3.79
C VAL A 48 6.48 9.11 -2.74
N ASP A 49 5.37 9.74 -3.15
CA ASP A 49 4.49 10.46 -2.22
C ASP A 49 3.74 9.48 -1.31
N ASP A 50 3.23 8.38 -1.86
CA ASP A 50 2.63 7.28 -1.10
C ASP A 50 3.62 6.69 -0.08
N TYR A 51 4.86 6.43 -0.50
CA TYR A 51 5.92 5.95 0.39
C TYR A 51 6.19 6.93 1.55
N ASN A 52 6.30 8.23 1.25
CA ASN A 52 6.52 9.26 2.28
C ASN A 52 5.31 9.38 3.24
N ASN A 53 4.10 9.19 2.75
CA ASN A 53 2.90 9.16 3.59
C ASN A 53 2.94 8.00 4.59
N ASP A 54 3.37 6.81 4.16
CA ASP A 54 3.52 5.65 5.06
C ASP A 54 4.65 5.83 6.08
N LEU A 55 5.79 6.43 5.69
CA LEU A 55 6.85 6.78 6.64
C LEU A 55 6.39 7.85 7.66
N THR A 56 5.57 8.79 7.22
CA THR A 56 4.95 9.79 8.09
C THR A 56 4.01 9.11 9.09
N LEU A 57 3.16 8.16 8.64
CA LEU A 57 2.28 7.37 9.51
C LEU A 57 3.09 6.66 10.60
N ARG A 58 4.18 5.99 10.24
CA ARG A 58 5.04 5.29 11.21
C ARG A 58 5.72 6.22 12.20
N THR A 59 6.10 7.42 11.74
CA THR A 59 6.65 8.47 12.61
C THR A 59 5.62 8.92 13.64
N ARG A 60 4.37 9.15 13.23
CA ARG A 60 3.30 9.52 14.15
C ARG A 60 2.96 8.41 15.14
N LEU A 61 2.95 7.16 14.70
CA LEU A 61 2.82 6.01 15.60
C LEU A 61 3.95 5.98 16.66
N ALA A 62 5.19 6.29 16.26
CA ALA A 62 6.33 6.35 17.19
C ALA A 62 6.18 7.47 18.25
N GLU A 63 5.51 8.57 17.90
CA GLU A 63 5.31 9.73 18.77
C GLU A 63 4.07 9.58 19.66
N THR A 64 3.00 8.98 19.16
CA THR A 64 1.71 8.86 19.85
C THR A 64 1.67 7.69 20.84
N LEU A 65 2.21 6.52 20.49
CA LEU A 65 2.07 5.31 21.31
C LEU A 65 2.75 5.41 22.69
N PRO A 66 3.98 5.96 22.82
CA PRO A 66 4.60 6.13 24.14
C PRO A 66 3.80 7.05 25.06
N ARG A 67 3.24 8.15 24.53
CA ARG A 67 2.41 9.09 25.31
C ARG A 67 1.16 8.41 25.87
N LEU A 68 0.46 7.63 25.05
CA LEU A 68 -0.71 6.85 25.50
C LEU A 68 -0.32 5.79 26.54
N GLU A 69 0.85 5.18 26.41
CA GLU A 69 1.33 4.23 27.41
C GLU A 69 1.64 4.92 28.76
N GLU A 70 2.26 6.10 28.73
CA GLU A 70 2.51 6.95 29.91
C GLU A 70 1.21 7.39 30.60
N GLU A 71 0.15 7.63 29.83
CA GLU A 71 -1.20 7.93 30.32
C GLU A 71 -1.95 6.69 30.87
N GLY A 72 -1.35 5.50 30.78
CA GLY A 72 -1.87 4.27 31.37
C GLY A 72 -2.74 3.43 30.43
N TYR A 73 -2.73 3.69 29.13
CA TYR A 73 -3.48 2.89 28.16
C TYR A 73 -2.72 1.62 27.76
N ASP A 74 -2.98 0.49 28.43
CA ASP A 74 -2.41 -0.83 28.08
C ASP A 74 -2.64 -1.25 26.61
N ALA A 75 -3.69 -0.71 25.98
CA ALA A 75 -3.97 -0.92 24.56
C ALA A 75 -2.87 -0.36 23.64
N ALA A 76 -2.19 0.72 24.05
CA ALA A 76 -1.06 1.30 23.34
C ALA A 76 0.11 0.31 23.25
N ARG A 77 0.46 -0.34 24.37
CA ARG A 77 1.51 -1.38 24.40
C ARG A 77 1.18 -2.56 23.48
N ARG A 78 -0.07 -3.02 23.47
CA ARG A 78 -0.52 -4.10 22.56
C ARG A 78 -0.44 -3.68 21.10
N LEU A 79 -0.81 -2.45 20.78
CA LEU A 79 -0.70 -1.91 19.43
C LEU A 79 0.76 -1.77 19.00
N ALA A 80 1.63 -1.26 19.88
CA ALA A 80 3.07 -1.16 19.64
C ALA A 80 3.70 -2.53 19.31
N GLY A 81 3.31 -3.59 20.03
CA GLY A 81 3.75 -4.95 19.71
C GLY A 81 3.39 -5.40 18.29
N LYS A 82 2.16 -5.11 17.84
CA LYS A 82 1.72 -5.42 16.46
C LYS A 82 2.43 -4.57 15.41
N ILE A 83 2.78 -3.32 15.74
CA ILE A 83 3.59 -2.47 14.87
C ILE A 83 5.01 -3.03 14.76
N GLU A 84 5.61 -3.51 15.85
CA GLU A 84 6.95 -4.11 15.83
C GLU A 84 7.00 -5.40 14.99
N GLU A 85 5.92 -6.20 15.00
CA GLU A 85 5.79 -7.36 14.10
C GLU A 85 5.89 -6.93 12.62
N SER A 86 5.19 -5.87 12.22
CA SER A 86 5.29 -5.29 10.86
C SER A 86 6.68 -4.68 10.62
N ASP A 87 7.25 -3.96 11.59
CA ASP A 87 8.58 -3.37 11.49
C ASP A 87 9.64 -4.43 11.21
N SER A 88 9.55 -5.59 11.87
CA SER A 88 10.50 -6.70 11.65
C SER A 88 10.53 -7.16 10.19
N ARG A 89 9.37 -7.17 9.52
CA ARG A 89 9.23 -7.52 8.10
C ARG A 89 9.78 -6.43 7.21
N VAL A 90 9.47 -5.17 7.50
CA VAL A 90 9.96 -4.01 6.75
C VAL A 90 11.49 -3.90 6.82
N ARG A 91 12.10 -4.14 7.99
CA ARG A 91 13.57 -4.08 8.17
C ARG A 91 14.34 -5.08 7.31
N VAL A 92 13.72 -6.17 6.86
CA VAL A 92 14.34 -7.11 5.93
C VAL A 92 14.55 -6.47 4.55
N VAL A 93 13.68 -5.53 4.16
CA VAL A 93 13.70 -4.85 2.86
C VAL A 93 14.40 -3.49 2.96
N LEU A 94 14.14 -2.71 4.01
CA LEU A 94 14.77 -1.41 4.24
C LEU A 94 16.17 -1.60 4.86
N ARG A 95 17.16 -1.88 3.99
CA ARG A 95 18.54 -2.19 4.41
C ARG A 95 19.58 -1.16 3.97
N CYS A 96 19.27 -0.34 2.97
CA CYS A 96 20.20 0.68 2.49
C CYS A 96 20.15 1.91 3.38
N GLU A 97 21.23 2.24 4.08
CA GLU A 97 21.30 3.50 4.84
C GLU A 97 21.55 4.67 3.89
N SER A 98 20.48 5.36 3.51
CA SER A 98 20.55 6.47 2.53
C SER A 98 20.52 7.84 3.18
N PHE A 99 19.94 7.97 4.37
CA PHE A 99 19.68 9.27 5.00
C PHE A 99 20.29 9.35 6.40
N LEU A 100 21.62 9.45 6.46
CA LEU A 100 22.38 9.40 7.71
C LEU A 100 22.08 10.55 8.69
N GLY A 101 21.39 11.61 8.23
CA GLY A 101 20.95 12.73 9.06
C GLY A 101 19.78 12.39 9.98
N PHE A 102 19.06 11.28 9.75
CA PHE A 102 18.01 10.84 10.65
C PHE A 102 18.58 10.02 11.84
N PRO A 103 17.97 10.17 13.03
CA PRO A 103 18.29 9.36 14.22
C PRO A 103 18.21 7.85 13.97
N GLU A 104 19.03 7.06 14.66
CA GLU A 104 19.08 5.60 14.53
C GLU A 104 17.78 4.92 14.97
N ASP A 105 17.12 5.44 16.00
CA ASP A 105 15.83 4.96 16.50
C ASP A 105 14.68 5.22 15.51
N ARG A 106 14.87 6.12 14.54
CA ARG A 106 13.97 6.37 13.40
C ARG A 106 14.48 5.69 12.12
N TRP A 107 14.85 4.42 12.24
CA TRP A 107 15.44 3.62 11.16
C TRP A 107 14.61 3.62 9.86
N TRP A 108 13.28 3.75 9.93
CA TRP A 108 12.38 3.79 8.75
C TRP A 108 12.55 5.07 7.93
N LEU A 109 13.05 6.17 8.53
CA LEU A 109 13.42 7.40 7.80
C LEU A 109 14.86 7.37 7.31
N ARG A 110 15.71 6.61 7.99
CA ARG A 110 17.14 6.50 7.68
C ARG A 110 17.41 5.57 6.50
N ARG A 111 16.56 4.55 6.33
CA ARG A 111 16.79 3.44 5.40
C ARG A 111 15.80 3.41 4.25
N THR A 112 16.27 2.97 3.10
CA THR A 112 15.49 2.83 1.87
C THR A 112 15.37 1.37 1.47
N PRO A 113 14.32 1.00 0.71
CA PRO A 113 14.16 -0.37 0.25
C PRO A 113 15.25 -0.74 -0.74
N ILE A 114 15.73 -1.98 -0.68
CA ILE A 114 16.72 -2.50 -1.63
C ILE A 114 16.15 -2.74 -3.03
N TYR A 115 14.83 -2.93 -3.13
CA TYR A 115 14.10 -3.09 -4.39
C TYR A 115 12.70 -2.46 -4.31
N ALA A 116 12.16 -2.04 -5.46
CA ALA A 116 10.81 -1.51 -5.58
C ALA A 116 10.31 -1.60 -7.04
N SER A 117 9.11 -1.09 -7.31
CA SER A 117 8.64 -0.97 -8.70
C SER A 117 9.52 -0.06 -9.54
N LYS A 118 9.54 -0.29 -10.84
CA LYS A 118 10.35 0.48 -11.79
C LYS A 118 10.03 1.98 -11.73
N ASP A 119 8.74 2.34 -11.69
CA ASP A 119 8.31 3.74 -11.64
C ASP A 119 8.83 4.40 -10.35
N PHE A 120 8.64 3.74 -9.19
CA PHE A 120 9.18 4.20 -7.92
C PHE A 120 10.69 4.40 -7.96
N CYS A 121 11.45 3.44 -8.51
CA CYS A 121 12.92 3.55 -8.58
C CYS A 121 13.38 4.78 -9.37
N ILE A 122 12.66 5.14 -10.44
CA ILE A 122 12.95 6.33 -11.25
C ILE A 122 12.69 7.58 -10.43
N GLU A 123 11.48 7.71 -9.87
CA GLU A 123 11.09 8.88 -9.08
C GLU A 123 11.98 9.06 -7.84
N PHE A 124 12.32 7.96 -7.16
CA PHE A 124 13.16 7.99 -5.97
C PHE A 124 14.60 8.43 -6.27
N ARG A 125 15.17 7.98 -7.40
CA ARG A 125 16.47 8.47 -7.88
C ARG A 125 16.40 9.96 -8.21
N GLU A 126 15.34 10.42 -8.87
CA GLU A 126 15.17 11.82 -9.23
C GLU A 126 15.02 12.73 -8.00
N ALA A 127 14.26 12.28 -7.00
CA ALA A 127 14.00 13.03 -5.78
C ALA A 127 15.19 13.05 -4.80
N TYR A 128 15.89 11.92 -4.65
CA TYR A 128 16.87 11.73 -3.57
C TYR A 128 18.28 11.35 -4.03
N GLY A 129 18.48 11.07 -5.31
CA GLY A 129 19.78 10.62 -5.84
C GLY A 129 20.18 9.22 -5.36
N VAL A 130 19.21 8.39 -4.94
CA VAL A 130 19.43 7.04 -4.42
C VAL A 130 19.00 6.00 -5.45
N ASP A 131 19.88 5.04 -5.71
CA ASP A 131 19.60 3.89 -6.58
C ASP A 131 18.93 2.74 -5.82
N ILE A 132 17.82 2.26 -6.38
CA ILE A 132 17.05 1.11 -5.90
C ILE A 132 16.91 0.09 -7.04
N GLU A 133 16.95 -1.20 -6.73
CA GLU A 133 16.78 -2.26 -7.74
C GLU A 133 15.32 -2.30 -8.25
N PRO A 134 15.08 -2.20 -9.57
CA PRO A 134 13.74 -2.29 -10.13
C PRO A 134 13.28 -3.75 -10.16
N LYS A 135 12.56 -4.16 -9.10
CA LYS A 135 12.02 -5.49 -8.91
C LYS A 135 10.75 -5.40 -8.05
N SER A 136 9.61 -5.72 -8.66
CA SER A 136 8.32 -5.82 -7.99
C SER A 136 7.42 -6.85 -8.65
N ARG A 137 6.53 -7.47 -7.87
CA ARG A 137 5.46 -8.33 -8.42
C ARG A 137 4.48 -7.53 -9.28
N PHE A 138 4.30 -6.26 -8.97
CA PHE A 138 3.49 -5.34 -9.77
C PHE A 138 4.01 -5.22 -11.21
N ASP A 139 5.31 -5.04 -11.39
CA ASP A 139 5.92 -4.94 -12.72
C ASP A 139 5.87 -6.26 -13.49
N ASP A 140 5.99 -7.39 -12.78
CA ASP A 140 5.84 -8.73 -13.37
C ASP A 140 4.42 -8.95 -13.88
N ASP A 141 3.40 -8.64 -13.06
CA ASP A 141 2.00 -8.72 -13.45
C ASP A 141 1.67 -7.78 -14.63
N LYS A 142 2.17 -6.53 -14.61
CA LYS A 142 2.01 -5.58 -15.73
C LYS A 142 2.56 -6.14 -17.04
N ARG A 143 3.73 -6.77 -16.97
CA ARG A 143 4.40 -7.37 -18.13
C ARG A 143 3.57 -8.51 -18.70
N GLU A 144 3.01 -9.36 -17.85
CA GLU A 144 2.20 -10.49 -18.29
C GLU A 144 0.83 -10.03 -18.84
N ILE A 145 0.18 -9.04 -18.22
CA ILE A 145 -1.01 -8.37 -18.76
C ILE A 145 -0.73 -7.82 -20.18
N ALA A 146 0.42 -7.16 -20.37
CA ALA A 146 0.82 -6.62 -21.66
C ALA A 146 1.06 -7.73 -22.71
N ARG A 147 1.62 -8.87 -22.31
CA ARG A 147 1.77 -10.05 -23.19
C ARG A 147 0.43 -10.63 -23.61
N MET A 148 -0.50 -10.81 -22.67
CA MET A 148 -1.85 -11.30 -22.97
C MET A 148 -2.59 -10.40 -23.96
N LYS A 149 -2.47 -9.07 -23.77
CA LYS A 149 -2.96 -8.09 -24.73
C LYS A 149 -2.33 -8.28 -26.11
N ALA A 150 -1.01 -8.40 -26.18
CA ALA A 150 -0.28 -8.59 -27.44
C ALA A 150 -0.66 -9.90 -28.15
N ALA A 151 -1.06 -10.93 -27.39
CA ALA A 151 -1.62 -12.18 -27.90
C ALA A 151 -3.08 -12.06 -28.38
N GLY A 152 -3.69 -10.86 -28.32
CA GLY A 152 -5.03 -10.59 -28.82
C GLY A 152 -6.15 -10.86 -27.81
N MET A 153 -5.84 -11.11 -26.53
CA MET A 153 -6.87 -11.27 -25.51
C MET A 153 -7.62 -9.95 -25.29
N SER A 154 -8.94 -10.04 -25.13
CA SER A 154 -9.76 -8.88 -24.83
C SER A 154 -9.51 -8.39 -23.39
N ALA A 155 -9.78 -7.11 -23.12
CA ALA A 155 -9.64 -6.56 -21.78
C ALA A 155 -10.44 -7.37 -20.73
N LEU A 156 -11.66 -7.77 -21.07
CA LEU A 156 -12.53 -8.57 -20.21
C LEU A 156 -11.92 -9.93 -19.87
N ASP A 157 -11.37 -10.64 -20.86
CA ASP A 157 -10.80 -11.97 -20.64
C ASP A 157 -9.54 -11.89 -19.76
N VAL A 158 -8.71 -10.86 -19.95
CA VAL A 158 -7.53 -10.62 -19.10
C VAL A 158 -7.95 -10.25 -17.69
N LEU A 159 -8.96 -9.39 -17.51
CA LEU A 159 -9.48 -9.02 -16.19
C LEU A 159 -9.91 -10.26 -15.39
N ILE A 160 -10.71 -11.13 -16.02
CA ILE A 160 -11.24 -12.36 -15.41
C ILE A 160 -10.11 -13.33 -15.08
N HIS A 161 -9.18 -13.54 -16.00
CA HIS A 161 -8.03 -14.41 -15.78
C HIS A 161 -7.16 -13.94 -14.61
N VAL A 162 -6.75 -12.66 -14.59
CA VAL A 162 -5.88 -12.10 -13.54
C VAL A 162 -6.50 -12.24 -12.16
N ARG A 163 -7.83 -12.04 -12.04
CA ARG A 163 -8.53 -12.23 -10.76
C ARG A 163 -8.64 -13.71 -10.37
N ALA A 164 -8.98 -14.59 -11.32
CA ALA A 164 -9.15 -16.02 -11.06
C ALA A 164 -7.85 -16.68 -10.58
N GLU A 165 -6.72 -16.26 -11.14
CA GLU A 165 -5.38 -16.75 -10.78
C GLU A 165 -4.80 -16.07 -9.52
N GLY A 166 -5.51 -15.12 -8.92
CA GLY A 166 -5.08 -14.47 -7.67
C GLY A 166 -3.76 -13.71 -7.79
N TRP A 167 -3.52 -13.03 -8.92
CA TRP A 167 -2.29 -12.28 -9.15
C TRP A 167 -2.12 -11.13 -8.15
N TYR A 168 -0.89 -10.66 -7.97
CA TYR A 168 -0.58 -9.63 -6.97
C TYR A 168 -1.40 -8.35 -7.20
N VAL A 169 -1.54 -7.90 -8.45
CA VAL A 169 -2.37 -6.73 -8.80
C VAL A 169 -3.83 -6.89 -8.41
N SER A 170 -4.36 -8.13 -8.26
CA SER A 170 -5.75 -8.38 -7.86
C SER A 170 -6.00 -8.29 -6.35
N THR A 171 -4.95 -8.21 -5.54
CA THR A 171 -5.06 -8.08 -4.07
C THR A 171 -5.54 -6.69 -3.64
N ASN A 172 -5.35 -5.68 -4.49
CA ASN A 172 -5.70 -4.29 -4.22
C ASN A 172 -6.35 -3.67 -5.46
N SER A 173 -7.54 -3.11 -5.30
CA SER A 173 -8.30 -2.53 -6.41
C SER A 173 -7.60 -1.34 -7.08
N GLY A 174 -6.77 -0.60 -6.33
CA GLY A 174 -5.92 0.47 -6.83
C GLY A 174 -4.80 -0.06 -7.73
N LEU A 175 -4.08 -1.10 -7.30
CA LEU A 175 -3.04 -1.76 -8.10
C LEU A 175 -3.62 -2.34 -9.37
N PHE A 176 -4.73 -3.06 -9.23
CA PHE A 176 -5.45 -3.66 -10.34
C PHE A 176 -5.79 -2.61 -11.39
N PHE A 177 -6.45 -1.52 -10.98
CA PHE A 177 -6.84 -0.47 -11.91
C PHE A 177 -5.62 0.21 -12.55
N ARG A 178 -4.54 0.45 -11.78
CA ARG A 178 -3.31 1.05 -12.30
C ARG A 178 -2.66 0.18 -13.37
N ALA A 179 -2.54 -1.13 -13.15
CA ALA A 179 -1.97 -2.06 -14.12
C ALA A 179 -2.81 -2.14 -15.41
N PHE A 180 -4.14 -2.24 -15.28
CA PHE A 180 -5.03 -2.38 -16.43
C PHE A 180 -5.24 -1.10 -17.22
N ARG A 181 -5.20 0.09 -16.59
CA ARG A 181 -5.44 1.36 -17.28
C ARG A 181 -4.42 1.62 -18.39
N GLU A 182 -3.17 1.21 -18.19
CA GLU A 182 -2.09 1.37 -19.17
C GLU A 182 -2.26 0.39 -20.34
N ALA A 183 -2.52 -0.89 -20.04
CA ALA A 183 -2.71 -1.90 -21.07
C ALA A 183 -4.02 -1.70 -21.83
N PHE A 184 -5.12 -1.36 -21.15
CA PHE A 184 -6.47 -1.33 -21.72
C PHE A 184 -7.19 -0.02 -21.37
N PRO A 185 -7.04 1.04 -22.18
CA PRO A 185 -7.71 2.32 -21.94
C PRO A 185 -9.25 2.23 -21.84
N SER A 186 -9.87 1.21 -22.44
CA SER A 186 -11.31 0.95 -22.32
C SER A 186 -11.76 0.66 -20.88
N VAL A 187 -10.89 0.08 -20.05
CA VAL A 187 -11.15 -0.17 -18.61
C VAL A 187 -11.45 1.13 -17.87
N ARG A 188 -10.90 2.27 -18.32
CA ARG A 188 -11.19 3.58 -17.73
C ARG A 188 -12.67 3.96 -17.84
N ARG A 189 -13.34 3.59 -18.94
CA ARG A 189 -14.77 3.90 -19.15
C ARG A 189 -15.65 3.10 -18.20
N ASN A 190 -15.25 1.86 -17.90
CA ASN A 190 -15.97 0.94 -17.02
C ASN A 190 -15.41 0.91 -15.59
N ARG A 191 -14.68 1.95 -15.15
CA ARG A 191 -13.95 1.97 -13.87
C ARG A 191 -14.81 1.53 -12.68
N LYS A 192 -15.99 2.13 -12.50
CA LYS A 192 -16.87 1.83 -11.36
C LYS A 192 -17.29 0.36 -11.34
N LEU A 193 -17.65 -0.18 -12.50
CA LEU A 193 -18.10 -1.57 -12.64
C LEU A 193 -16.96 -2.56 -12.38
N VAL A 194 -15.76 -2.27 -12.90
CA VAL A 194 -14.56 -3.09 -12.67
C VAL A 194 -14.18 -3.08 -11.19
N LEU A 195 -14.19 -1.90 -10.54
CA LEU A 195 -13.89 -1.80 -9.11
C LEU A 195 -14.91 -2.56 -8.24
N GLY A 196 -16.21 -2.39 -8.52
CA GLY A 196 -17.26 -3.14 -7.83
C GLY A 196 -17.15 -4.64 -8.05
N TRP A 197 -16.72 -5.07 -9.26
CA TRP A 197 -16.50 -6.49 -9.52
C TRP A 197 -15.35 -7.03 -8.68
N ILE A 198 -14.20 -6.35 -8.64
CA ILE A 198 -13.03 -6.75 -7.84
C ILE A 198 -13.39 -6.85 -6.35
N SER A 199 -14.14 -5.88 -5.82
CA SER A 199 -14.57 -5.88 -4.42
C SER A 199 -15.65 -6.92 -4.10
N GLY A 200 -16.23 -7.57 -5.13
CA GLY A 200 -17.30 -8.56 -4.97
C GLY A 200 -18.70 -7.94 -4.86
N GLU A 201 -18.84 -6.64 -5.11
CA GLU A 201 -20.14 -5.93 -5.15
C GLU A 201 -20.88 -6.13 -6.49
N VAL A 202 -20.15 -6.51 -7.54
CA VAL A 202 -20.71 -6.72 -8.88
C VAL A 202 -20.40 -8.14 -9.35
N GLU A 203 -21.42 -8.82 -9.84
CA GLU A 203 -21.31 -10.16 -10.41
C GLU A 203 -20.68 -10.16 -11.81
N GLU A 204 -19.94 -11.21 -12.14
CA GLU A 204 -19.26 -11.33 -13.44
C GLU A 204 -20.19 -11.15 -14.65
N PRO A 205 -21.43 -11.71 -14.70
CA PRO A 205 -22.33 -11.49 -15.84
C PRO A 205 -22.62 -10.01 -16.11
N MET A 206 -22.73 -9.17 -15.08
CA MET A 206 -22.94 -7.72 -15.26
C MET A 206 -21.72 -7.06 -15.90
N LEU A 207 -20.51 -7.47 -15.48
CA LEU A 207 -19.26 -7.03 -16.08
C LEU A 207 -19.20 -7.42 -17.57
N ARG A 208 -19.53 -8.67 -17.90
CA ARG A 208 -19.50 -9.18 -19.28
C ARG A 208 -20.43 -8.41 -20.22
N SER A 209 -21.64 -8.09 -19.76
CA SER A 209 -22.61 -7.32 -20.56
C SER A 209 -22.08 -5.93 -20.94
N SER A 210 -21.51 -5.21 -19.97
CA SER A 210 -20.97 -3.85 -20.18
C SER A 210 -19.82 -3.81 -21.20
N PHE A 211 -18.98 -4.85 -21.23
CA PHE A 211 -17.88 -4.95 -22.21
C PHE A 211 -18.33 -5.43 -23.60
N SER A 212 -19.54 -5.99 -23.72
CA SER A 212 -20.10 -6.47 -24.99
C SER A 212 -20.82 -5.37 -25.77
N GLU A 213 -21.40 -4.38 -25.10
CA GLU A 213 -22.12 -3.25 -25.71
C GLU A 213 -21.23 -2.27 -26.50
N HIS A 214 -19.91 -2.49 -26.51
CA HIS A 214 -18.91 -1.55 -27.04
C HIS A 214 -18.00 -2.17 -28.12
N ARG A 215 -18.35 -3.34 -28.65
CA ARG A 215 -17.72 -3.94 -29.85
C ARG A 215 -18.42 -3.47 -31.11
#